data_AF-A0A2G7FQ23-F1
#
_entry.id   AF-A0A2G7FQ23-F1
#
_cell.length_a   1.000
_cell.length_b   1.000
_cell.length_c   1.000
_cell.angle_alpha   90.00
_cell.angle_beta   90.00
_cell.angle_gamma   90.00
#
_symmetry.space_group_name_H-M   'P 1'
#
loop_
_entity.id
_entity.type
_entity.pdbx_description
1 polymer ?
#
loop_
_entity_poly.entity_id
_entity_poly.type
_entity_poly.pdbx_seq_one_letter_code
_entity_poly.pdbx_strand_id
1 'polypeptide(L)'
;MSNIVHPVHSSVQLLSLYHDSLVSRVISRLPPNISRPTPTPHSRYTKYWTSHSSLYRKVAITLQMVQYTELLWEMIARRRGEKFRWRVVILIEAIKAICRLFLLRLTNSRPLVSPPLPERDVDPRSAEEEEGDWNGMQTPLSERSSDLSWTMPRTGLSLPCLPDVNDVSDFLISKVLTADDIKPPKTLLHRVTGQGQLAEILYILRPVAYALAMQRWNGNKRSWRPWLIGFGMEYGCRQLAKTDFRERLAGGLRGLTGLEREELRKRGWAMGWWFMRGALYENLTQPWLKDLTRKMRGKPLLDLVGSVVEDYEYLWDNYYFSTATL
;
A
#
# COMPACT_ATOMS: atom_id res chain seq x y z
N MET A 1 -20.48 21.03 -0.49
CA MET A 1 -20.02 20.07 0.54
C MET A 1 -18.60 19.53 0.32
N SER A 2 -18.03 19.54 -0.90
CA SER A 2 -16.67 19.01 -1.17
C SER A 2 -15.51 19.73 -0.46
N ASN A 3 -15.64 21.02 -0.13
CA ASN A 3 -14.56 21.80 0.49
C ASN A 3 -14.20 21.38 1.93
N ILE A 4 -15.06 20.63 2.63
CA ILE A 4 -14.87 20.27 4.04
C ILE A 4 -14.32 18.83 4.18
N VAL A 5 -14.70 17.93 3.26
CA VAL A 5 -14.37 16.51 3.34
C VAL A 5 -12.86 16.26 3.26
N HIS A 6 -12.14 16.96 2.37
CA HIS A 6 -10.70 16.74 2.18
C HIS A 6 -9.87 17.19 3.38
N PRO A 7 -10.06 18.41 3.96
CA PRO A 7 -9.46 18.80 5.23
C PRO A 7 -9.70 17.80 6.36
N VAL A 8 -10.94 17.32 6.48
CA VAL A 8 -11.29 16.34 7.52
C VAL A 8 -10.55 15.03 7.30
N HIS A 9 -10.55 14.49 6.08
CA HIS A 9 -9.85 13.26 5.74
C HIS A 9 -8.34 13.35 6.04
N SER A 10 -7.67 14.41 5.60
CA SER A 10 -6.26 14.62 5.92
C SER A 10 -6.02 14.81 7.42
N SER A 11 -6.92 15.49 8.14
CA SER A 11 -6.80 15.64 9.60
C SER A 11 -6.93 14.31 10.34
N VAL A 12 -7.84 13.43 9.89
CA VAL A 12 -8.02 12.08 10.45
C VAL A 12 -6.79 11.22 10.18
N GLN A 13 -6.21 11.27 8.97
CA GLN A 13 -4.98 10.54 8.65
C GLN A 13 -3.78 11.00 9.48
N LEU A 14 -3.65 12.31 9.72
CA LEU A 14 -2.62 12.88 10.60
C LEU A 14 -2.82 12.46 12.05
N LEU A 15 -4.07 12.46 12.52
CA LEU A 15 -4.43 11.98 13.85
C LEU A 15 -4.12 10.49 14.01
N SER A 16 -4.38 9.68 12.98
CA SER A 16 -4.04 8.26 12.95
C SER A 16 -2.55 8.04 13.15
N LEU A 17 -1.69 8.77 12.43
CA LEU A 17 -0.23 8.67 12.62
C LEU A 17 0.20 9.03 14.04
N TYR A 18 -0.40 10.08 14.60
CA TYR A 18 -0.10 10.48 15.97
C TYR A 18 -0.51 9.39 16.95
N HIS A 19 -1.71 8.82 16.77
CA HIS A 19 -2.20 7.72 17.58
C HIS A 19 -1.30 6.48 17.49
N ASP A 20 -0.86 6.10 16.29
CA ASP A 20 0.06 4.98 16.09
C ASP A 20 1.40 5.19 16.81
N SER A 21 1.89 6.43 16.84
CA SER A 21 3.09 6.78 17.61
C SER A 21 2.89 6.65 19.14
N LEU A 22 1.68 6.89 19.61
CA LEU A 22 1.32 6.76 21.03
C LEU A 22 1.11 5.29 21.41
N VAL A 23 0.34 4.54 20.61
CA VAL A 23 0.08 3.12 20.81
C VAL A 23 1.38 2.32 20.77
N SER A 24 2.25 2.57 19.79
CA SER A 24 3.55 1.88 19.73
C SER A 24 4.41 2.12 20.98
N ARG A 25 4.31 3.31 21.60
CA ARG A 25 4.97 3.62 22.88
C ARG A 25 4.34 2.87 24.05
N VAL A 26 3.02 2.76 24.10
CA VAL A 26 2.30 1.99 25.13
C VAL A 26 2.64 0.50 25.02
N ILE A 27 2.58 -0.07 23.82
CA ILE A 27 2.90 -1.49 23.57
C ILE A 27 4.34 -1.82 23.98
N SER A 28 5.29 -0.89 23.76
CA SER A 28 6.67 -1.09 24.19
C SER A 28 6.85 -1.19 25.71
N ARG A 29 5.90 -0.66 26.49
CA ARG A 29 5.92 -0.64 27.97
C ARG A 29 5.11 -1.77 28.60
N LEU A 30 4.36 -2.54 27.81
CA LEU A 30 3.57 -3.67 28.33
C LEU A 30 4.48 -4.77 28.88
N PRO A 31 4.10 -5.42 30.01
CA PRO A 31 4.86 -6.52 30.59
C PRO A 31 4.97 -7.70 29.62
N PRO A 32 6.04 -8.51 29.72
CA PRO A 32 6.31 -9.62 28.81
C PRO A 32 5.31 -10.79 28.94
N ASN A 33 4.46 -10.79 29.97
CA ASN A 33 3.44 -11.83 30.19
C ASN A 33 2.25 -11.73 29.22
N ILE A 34 2.14 -10.66 28.44
CA ILE A 34 1.09 -10.49 27.44
C ILE A 34 1.60 -11.05 26.11
N SER A 35 0.88 -12.04 25.56
CA SER A 35 1.17 -12.62 24.25
C SER A 35 1.19 -11.52 23.18
N ARG A 36 2.30 -11.42 22.44
CA ARG A 36 2.44 -10.45 21.35
C ARG A 36 2.28 -11.18 20.02
N PRO A 37 1.47 -10.66 19.09
CA PRO A 37 1.43 -11.21 17.75
C PRO A 37 2.81 -11.13 17.10
N THR A 38 3.12 -12.13 16.26
CA THR A 38 4.38 -12.20 15.52
C THR A 38 4.45 -10.99 14.58
N PRO A 39 5.49 -10.13 14.71
CA PRO A 39 5.57 -8.92 13.89
C PRO A 39 5.84 -9.28 12.44
N THR A 40 5.13 -8.64 11.51
CA THR A 40 5.29 -8.89 10.07
C THR A 40 6.73 -8.58 9.61
N PRO A 41 7.25 -9.23 8.55
CA PRO A 41 8.58 -8.93 8.02
C PRO A 41 8.76 -7.45 7.66
N HIS A 42 7.70 -6.82 7.16
CA HIS A 42 7.60 -5.39 6.88
C HIS A 42 7.82 -4.54 8.15
N SER A 43 7.06 -4.80 9.21
CA SER A 43 7.14 -4.06 10.47
C SER A 43 8.47 -4.28 11.19
N ARG A 44 9.06 -5.48 11.11
CA ARG A 44 10.42 -5.74 11.63
C ARG A 44 11.47 -4.91 10.91
N TYR A 45 11.41 -4.85 9.57
CA TYR A 45 12.33 -4.08 8.76
C TYR A 45 12.25 -2.57 9.04
N THR A 46 11.04 -2.02 8.99
CA THR A 46 10.81 -0.58 9.19
C THR A 46 11.11 -0.14 10.63
N LYS A 47 10.76 -0.95 11.63
CA LYS A 47 11.10 -0.69 13.04
C LYS A 47 12.60 -0.68 13.28
N TYR A 48 13.35 -1.59 12.65
CA TYR A 48 14.81 -1.62 12.73
C TYR A 48 15.43 -0.30 12.21
N TRP A 49 15.02 0.20 11.04
CA TRP A 49 15.58 1.45 10.49
C TRP A 49 15.15 2.70 11.26
N THR A 50 13.91 2.68 11.76
CA THR A 50 13.34 3.77 12.57
C THR A 50 14.04 3.89 13.92
N SER A 51 14.44 2.78 14.55
CA SER A 51 15.19 2.79 15.82
C SER A 51 16.69 3.08 15.61
N HIS A 52 17.26 2.62 14.49
CA HIS A 52 18.69 2.76 14.22
C HIS A 52 19.10 4.20 13.85
N SER A 53 18.23 4.97 13.18
CA SER A 53 18.58 6.33 12.77
C SER A 53 17.44 7.34 12.93
N SER A 54 17.74 8.41 13.66
CA SER A 54 16.78 9.51 13.89
C SER A 54 16.50 10.30 12.61
N LEU A 55 17.46 10.36 11.68
CA LEU A 55 17.30 10.98 10.36
C LEU A 55 16.30 10.20 9.50
N TYR A 56 16.43 8.87 9.42
CA TYR A 56 15.46 8.04 8.69
C TYR A 56 14.05 8.25 9.23
N ARG A 57 13.88 8.22 10.56
CA ARG A 57 12.59 8.46 11.21
C ARG A 57 12.01 9.83 10.82
N LYS A 58 12.81 10.90 10.91
CA LYS A 58 12.36 12.25 10.53
C LYS A 58 11.94 12.30 9.06
N VAL A 59 12.76 11.77 8.16
CA VAL A 59 12.47 11.79 6.71
C VAL A 59 11.22 10.95 6.39
N ALA A 60 11.08 9.76 6.97
CA ALA A 60 9.92 8.90 6.77
C ALA A 60 8.61 9.57 7.25
N ILE A 61 8.63 10.21 8.43
CA ILE A 61 7.49 10.99 8.93
C ILE A 61 7.18 12.15 7.99
N THR A 62 8.18 12.91 7.54
CA THR A 62 7.95 14.01 6.60
C THR A 62 7.37 13.53 5.27
N LEU A 63 7.81 12.38 4.76
CA LEU A 63 7.26 11.81 3.53
C LEU A 63 5.77 11.47 3.71
N GLN A 64 5.41 10.87 4.85
CA GLN A 64 4.03 10.51 5.15
C GLN A 64 3.14 11.74 5.34
N MET A 65 3.64 12.77 6.02
CA MET A 65 2.96 14.06 6.20
C MET A 65 2.67 14.73 4.84
N VAL A 66 3.63 14.69 3.92
CA VAL A 66 3.43 15.21 2.56
C VAL A 66 2.39 14.40 1.79
N GLN A 67 2.40 13.07 1.91
CA GLN A 67 1.41 12.20 1.24
C GLN A 67 -0.02 12.47 1.73
N TYR A 68 -0.24 12.67 3.04
CA TYR A 68 -1.58 12.96 3.56
C TYR A 68 -2.07 14.37 3.31
N THR A 69 -1.16 15.33 3.14
CA THR A 69 -1.51 16.74 2.85
C THR A 69 -1.63 17.04 1.35
N GLU A 70 -1.27 16.08 0.49
CA GLU A 70 -1.28 16.21 -0.98
C GLU A 70 -2.63 16.66 -1.55
N LEU A 71 -3.72 15.99 -1.16
CA LEU A 71 -5.07 16.33 -1.61
C LEU A 71 -5.50 17.73 -1.18
N LEU A 72 -5.07 18.17 0.02
CA LEU A 72 -5.35 19.53 0.50
C LEU A 72 -4.68 20.56 -0.39
N TRP A 73 -3.41 20.35 -0.68
CA TRP A 73 -2.64 21.26 -1.52
C TRP A 73 -3.16 21.32 -2.94
N GLU A 74 -3.59 20.19 -3.52
CA GLU A 74 -4.24 20.20 -4.84
C GLU A 74 -5.53 21.03 -4.82
N MET A 75 -6.39 20.84 -3.81
CA MET A 75 -7.64 21.57 -3.67
C MET A 75 -7.44 23.07 -3.51
N ILE A 76 -6.45 23.47 -2.71
CA ILE A 76 -6.05 24.88 -2.54
C ILE A 76 -5.53 25.43 -3.87
N ALA A 77 -4.70 24.66 -4.58
CA ALA A 77 -4.11 25.11 -5.84
C ALA A 77 -5.14 25.21 -6.97
N ARG A 78 -6.19 24.36 -6.97
CA ARG A 78 -7.31 24.42 -7.92
C ARG A 78 -8.04 25.77 -7.85
N ARG A 79 -8.15 26.38 -6.67
CA ARG A 79 -8.78 27.71 -6.50
C ARG A 79 -7.98 28.85 -7.15
N ARG A 80 -6.66 28.69 -7.30
CA ARG A 80 -5.75 29.73 -7.86
C ARG A 80 -5.49 29.56 -9.36
N GLY A 81 -6.10 28.56 -10.00
CA GLY A 81 -6.02 28.32 -11.44
C GLY A 81 -5.11 27.15 -11.85
N GLU A 82 -5.29 26.69 -13.09
CA GLU A 82 -4.73 25.42 -13.56
C GLU A 82 -3.20 25.43 -13.68
N LYS A 83 -2.60 26.55 -14.11
CA LYS A 83 -1.13 26.71 -14.17
C LYS A 83 -0.47 26.66 -12.79
N PHE A 84 -1.20 27.11 -11.76
CA PHE A 84 -0.71 27.05 -10.38
C PHE A 84 -0.89 25.65 -9.79
N ARG A 85 -2.02 24.99 -10.09
CA ARG A 85 -2.26 23.57 -9.75
C ARG A 85 -1.09 22.68 -10.18
N TRP A 86 -0.72 22.69 -11.47
CA TRP A 86 0.38 21.85 -11.97
C TRP A 86 1.75 22.17 -11.33
N ARG A 87 2.02 23.45 -11.01
CA ARG A 87 3.25 23.83 -10.30
C ARG A 87 3.31 23.25 -8.89
N VAL A 88 2.19 23.30 -8.16
CA VAL A 88 2.08 22.71 -6.82
C VAL A 88 2.22 21.18 -6.89
N VAL A 89 1.58 20.53 -7.86
CA VAL A 89 1.71 19.07 -8.11
C VAL A 89 3.17 18.68 -8.28
N ILE A 90 3.89 19.35 -9.17
CA ILE A 90 5.30 19.05 -9.46
C ILE A 90 6.17 19.28 -8.22
N LEU A 91 5.92 20.36 -7.47
CA LEU A 91 6.66 20.65 -6.24
C LEU A 91 6.46 19.54 -5.20
N ILE A 92 5.23 19.09 -4.99
CA ILE A 92 4.92 18.03 -4.02
C ILE A 92 5.55 16.70 -4.46
N GLU A 93 5.42 16.33 -5.72
CA GLU A 93 6.05 15.12 -6.25
C GLU A 93 7.58 15.19 -6.15
N ALA A 94 8.17 16.37 -6.41
CA ALA A 94 9.61 16.57 -6.27
C ALA A 94 10.05 16.43 -4.80
N ILE A 95 9.31 17.01 -3.85
CA ILE A 95 9.58 16.85 -2.41
C ILE A 95 9.50 15.37 -2.01
N LYS A 96 8.45 14.65 -2.44
CA LYS A 96 8.31 13.20 -2.18
C LYS A 96 9.49 12.41 -2.79
N ALA A 97 9.88 12.72 -4.02
CA ALA A 97 11.01 12.08 -4.67
C ALA A 97 12.33 12.35 -3.93
N ILE A 98 12.59 13.59 -3.51
CA ILE A 98 13.78 13.95 -2.73
C ILE A 98 13.80 13.20 -1.40
N CYS A 99 12.69 13.16 -0.65
CA CYS A 99 12.58 12.39 0.59
C CYS A 99 12.86 10.90 0.36
N ARG A 100 12.28 10.30 -0.69
CA ARG A 100 12.52 8.90 -1.07
C ARG A 100 13.98 8.65 -1.46
N LEU A 101 14.61 9.56 -2.20
CA LEU A 101 16.03 9.45 -2.54
C LEU A 101 16.93 9.55 -1.29
N PHE A 102 16.60 10.43 -0.34
CA PHE A 102 17.30 10.47 0.96
C PHE A 102 17.15 9.16 1.74
N LEU A 103 15.95 8.57 1.78
CA LEU A 103 15.73 7.26 2.40
C LEU A 103 16.56 6.17 1.72
N LEU A 104 16.60 6.16 0.37
CA LEU A 104 17.40 5.20 -0.40
C LEU A 104 18.90 5.32 -0.09
N ARG A 105 19.40 6.54 0.09
CA ARG A 105 20.80 6.79 0.48
C ARG A 105 21.07 6.31 1.91
N LEU A 106 20.18 6.59 2.85
CA LEU A 106 20.31 6.17 4.25
C LEU A 106 20.24 4.64 4.43
N THR A 107 19.46 3.93 3.60
CA THR A 107 19.35 2.46 3.65
C THR A 107 20.48 1.73 2.88
N ASN A 108 21.47 2.45 2.37
CA ASN A 108 22.57 1.94 1.54
C ASN A 108 22.12 1.30 0.21
N SER A 109 21.22 1.97 -0.52
CA SER A 109 20.68 1.51 -1.80
C SER A 109 19.86 0.21 -1.70
N ARG A 110 19.07 0.07 -0.63
CA ARG A 110 18.05 -0.99 -0.54
C ARG A 110 16.72 -0.48 -1.08
N PRO A 111 15.91 -1.32 -1.73
CA PRO A 111 14.60 -0.91 -2.23
C PRO A 111 13.78 -0.29 -1.12
N LEU A 112 13.04 0.77 -1.44
CA LEU A 112 12.14 1.38 -0.49
C LEU A 112 10.92 0.49 -0.32
N VAL A 113 10.55 0.27 0.94
CA VAL A 113 9.34 -0.44 1.34
C VAL A 113 8.20 0.58 1.35
N SER A 114 7.03 0.18 0.86
CA SER A 114 5.84 1.03 0.82
C SER A 114 4.77 0.49 1.77
N PRO A 115 4.45 1.20 2.87
CA PRO A 115 4.98 2.49 3.34
C PRO A 115 6.34 2.40 4.08
N PRO A 116 7.07 3.52 4.26
CA PRO A 116 8.39 3.53 4.93
C PRO A 116 8.31 3.47 6.46
N LEU A 117 7.10 3.57 7.02
CA LEU A 117 6.85 3.50 8.45
C LEU A 117 6.21 2.15 8.80
N PRO A 118 6.42 1.65 10.03
CA PRO A 118 5.76 0.44 10.49
C PRO A 118 4.25 0.65 10.43
N GLU A 119 3.54 -0.23 9.71
CA GLU A 119 2.09 -0.24 9.69
C GLU A 119 1.56 -0.83 10.99
N ARG A 120 0.33 -0.43 11.33
CA ARG A 120 -0.39 -1.01 12.45
C ARG A 120 -0.86 -2.41 12.04
N ASP A 121 -0.07 -3.42 12.38
CA ASP A 121 -0.38 -4.83 12.07
C ASP A 121 -1.63 -5.37 12.82
N VAL A 122 -2.22 -4.61 13.74
CA VAL A 122 -3.32 -5.07 14.61
C VAL A 122 -4.46 -4.05 14.66
N ASP A 123 -5.64 -4.45 14.20
CA ASP A 123 -6.87 -3.74 14.54
C ASP A 123 -7.34 -4.24 15.93
N PRO A 124 -7.44 -3.41 16.98
CA PRO A 124 -7.88 -3.87 18.30
C PRO A 124 -9.28 -4.49 18.23
N ARG A 125 -10.09 -4.11 17.22
CA ARG A 125 -11.38 -4.74 16.92
C ARG A 125 -11.28 -6.24 16.61
N SER A 126 -10.22 -6.68 15.93
CA SER A 126 -9.99 -8.12 15.67
C SER A 126 -9.59 -8.92 16.91
N ALA A 127 -9.05 -8.26 17.95
CA ALA A 127 -8.83 -8.88 19.25
C ALA A 127 -10.10 -8.84 20.13
N GLU A 128 -10.91 -7.78 20.00
CA GLU A 128 -12.21 -7.64 20.69
C GLU A 128 -13.27 -8.60 20.15
N GLU A 129 -13.21 -9.00 18.87
CA GLU A 129 -14.07 -10.05 18.30
C GLU A 129 -13.84 -11.43 18.94
N GLU A 130 -12.67 -11.68 19.55
CA GLU A 130 -12.40 -12.91 20.31
C GLU A 130 -12.83 -12.82 21.80
N GLU A 131 -13.01 -11.62 22.36
CA GLU A 131 -13.34 -11.42 23.80
C GLU A 131 -14.73 -10.82 24.05
N GLY A 132 -15.47 -10.44 23.01
CA GLY A 132 -16.68 -9.61 23.10
C GLY A 132 -18.00 -10.29 22.77
N ASP A 133 -18.41 -11.33 23.49
CA ASP A 133 -19.84 -11.71 23.59
C ASP A 133 -20.35 -11.56 25.03
N TRP A 134 -20.76 -10.34 25.39
CA TRP A 134 -21.36 -10.00 26.69
C TRP A 134 -22.72 -9.33 26.56
N ASN A 135 -23.48 -9.60 25.50
CA ASN A 135 -24.85 -9.09 25.36
C ASN A 135 -25.85 -10.24 25.39
N GLY A 136 -26.40 -10.51 26.57
CA GLY A 136 -27.40 -11.54 26.86
C GLY A 136 -28.75 -11.34 26.16
N MET A 137 -28.79 -11.39 24.84
CA MET A 137 -30.01 -11.47 24.03
C MET A 137 -29.94 -12.74 23.17
N GLN A 138 -30.63 -13.78 23.60
CA GLN A 138 -30.74 -15.06 22.92
C GLN A 138 -31.52 -14.90 21.60
N THR A 139 -30.83 -14.73 20.49
CA THR A 139 -31.33 -15.10 19.16
C THR A 139 -30.87 -16.52 18.83
N PRO A 140 -31.75 -17.40 18.30
CA PRO A 140 -31.39 -18.79 18.06
C PRO A 140 -30.34 -18.88 16.94
N LEU A 141 -29.19 -19.45 17.29
CA LEU A 141 -28.02 -19.63 16.44
C LEU A 141 -28.34 -20.56 15.26
N SER A 142 -28.22 -20.03 14.05
CA SER A 142 -27.81 -20.85 12.91
C SER A 142 -26.36 -21.26 13.19
N GLU A 143 -26.13 -22.57 13.31
CA GLU A 143 -24.85 -23.21 13.65
C GLU A 143 -23.69 -22.61 12.84
N ARG A 144 -22.95 -21.70 13.46
CA ARG A 144 -21.62 -21.29 13.01
C ARG A 144 -20.62 -22.20 13.73
N SER A 145 -19.83 -22.91 12.96
CA SER A 145 -18.92 -23.99 13.36
C SER A 145 -17.71 -23.58 14.23
N SER A 146 -17.78 -22.46 14.95
CA SER A 146 -16.66 -21.89 15.72
C SER A 146 -16.58 -22.33 17.19
N ASP A 147 -17.65 -22.89 17.77
CA ASP A 147 -17.78 -22.97 19.24
C ASP A 147 -17.57 -24.38 19.85
N LEU A 148 -17.09 -25.36 19.08
CA LEU A 148 -16.84 -26.72 19.57
C LEU A 148 -15.45 -26.84 20.22
N SER A 149 -15.20 -26.10 21.30
CA SER A 149 -14.01 -26.29 22.13
C SER A 149 -14.15 -27.57 22.97
N TRP A 150 -13.62 -28.69 22.47
CA TRP A 150 -13.68 -29.97 23.20
C TRP A 150 -12.69 -29.98 24.37
N THR A 151 -13.19 -30.17 25.60
CA THR A 151 -12.35 -30.27 26.80
C THR A 151 -11.91 -31.70 27.07
N MET A 152 -10.61 -31.91 27.21
CA MET A 152 -10.02 -33.22 27.53
C MET A 152 -10.44 -33.69 28.94
N PRO A 153 -11.12 -34.85 29.07
CA PRO A 153 -11.68 -35.29 30.36
C PRO A 153 -10.64 -35.68 31.41
N ARG A 154 -9.38 -35.93 31.03
CA ARG A 154 -8.29 -36.27 31.96
C ARG A 154 -7.44 -35.09 32.42
N THR A 155 -7.32 -34.06 31.58
CA THR A 155 -6.42 -32.92 31.82
C THR A 155 -7.17 -31.62 32.08
N GLY A 156 -8.47 -31.57 31.78
CA GLY A 156 -9.28 -30.36 31.90
C GLY A 156 -8.93 -29.27 30.89
N LEU A 157 -8.03 -29.55 29.94
CA LEU A 157 -7.59 -28.59 28.92
C LEU A 157 -8.54 -28.61 27.72
N SER A 158 -8.97 -27.44 27.26
CA SER A 158 -9.72 -27.27 26.02
C SER A 158 -8.78 -27.39 24.81
N LEU A 159 -9.14 -28.25 23.84
CA LEU A 159 -8.46 -28.28 22.56
C LEU A 159 -8.79 -26.99 21.77
N PRO A 160 -7.78 -26.33 21.18
CA PRO A 160 -8.03 -25.22 20.28
C PRO A 160 -8.78 -25.72 19.03
N CYS A 161 -9.74 -24.94 18.55
CA CYS A 161 -10.49 -25.24 17.34
C CYS A 161 -9.54 -25.32 16.14
N LEU A 162 -9.67 -26.38 15.33
CA LEU A 162 -8.91 -26.52 14.10
C LEU A 162 -9.51 -25.61 13.02
N PRO A 163 -8.69 -24.97 12.17
CA PRO A 163 -9.18 -24.17 11.05
C PRO A 163 -9.90 -25.05 10.03
N ASP A 164 -10.79 -24.44 9.22
CA ASP A 164 -11.42 -25.11 8.09
C ASP A 164 -10.35 -25.63 7.10
N VAL A 165 -10.68 -26.69 6.36
CA VAL A 165 -9.73 -27.45 5.50
C VAL A 165 -9.06 -26.53 4.46
N ASN A 166 -9.78 -25.50 4.01
CA ASN A 166 -9.27 -24.52 3.05
C ASN A 166 -8.23 -23.56 3.65
N ASP A 167 -8.29 -23.31 4.96
CA ASP A 167 -7.47 -22.33 5.67
C ASP A 167 -6.28 -22.96 6.42
N VAL A 168 -6.18 -24.29 6.41
CA VAL A 168 -5.10 -25.05 7.08
C VAL A 168 -3.72 -24.56 6.64
N SER A 169 -3.54 -24.26 5.36
CA SER A 169 -2.25 -23.82 4.81
C SER A 169 -1.82 -22.48 5.42
N ASP A 170 -2.74 -21.51 5.49
CA ASP A 170 -2.47 -20.18 6.01
C ASP A 170 -2.27 -20.23 7.53
N PHE A 171 -3.04 -21.05 8.23
CA PHE A 171 -2.84 -21.31 9.66
C PHE A 171 -1.46 -21.91 9.94
N LEU A 172 -1.05 -22.93 9.20
CA LEU A 172 0.27 -23.54 9.35
C LEU A 172 1.39 -22.54 9.03
N ILE A 173 1.26 -21.73 7.97
CA ILE A 173 2.24 -20.69 7.63
C ILE A 173 2.30 -19.62 8.74
N SER A 174 1.18 -19.26 9.35
CA SER A 174 1.13 -18.28 10.45
C SER A 174 1.79 -18.79 11.74
N LYS A 175 1.76 -20.10 11.99
CA LYS A 175 2.30 -20.73 13.20
C LYS A 175 3.74 -21.22 13.03
N VAL A 176 4.18 -21.48 11.80
CA VAL A 176 5.54 -21.95 11.51
C VAL A 176 6.48 -20.77 11.31
N LEU A 177 7.61 -20.78 12.02
CA LEU A 177 8.70 -19.84 11.80
C LEU A 177 9.28 -20.05 10.40
N THR A 178 9.06 -19.08 9.51
CA THR A 178 9.60 -19.13 8.16
C THR A 178 11.09 -18.76 8.20
N ALA A 179 11.87 -19.19 7.22
CA ALA A 179 13.30 -18.85 7.14
C ALA A 179 13.57 -17.33 7.16
N ASP A 180 12.60 -16.52 6.72
CA ASP A 180 12.66 -15.05 6.77
C ASP A 180 12.41 -14.48 8.18
N ASP A 181 11.77 -15.23 9.08
CA ASP A 181 11.56 -14.81 10.46
C ASP A 181 12.86 -14.86 11.28
N ILE A 182 13.74 -15.80 10.95
CA ILE A 182 15.01 -16.01 11.64
C ILE A 182 16.09 -15.05 11.12
N LYS A 183 15.97 -14.59 9.86
CA LYS A 183 16.94 -13.67 9.26
C LYS A 183 16.97 -12.32 9.98
N PRO A 184 18.16 -11.69 10.11
CA PRO A 184 18.26 -10.35 10.68
C PRO A 184 17.48 -9.35 9.80
N PRO A 185 16.85 -8.32 10.40
CA PRO A 185 15.98 -7.40 9.66
C PRO A 185 16.71 -6.69 8.53
N LYS A 186 18.01 -6.41 8.70
CA LYS A 186 18.85 -5.79 7.67
C LYS A 186 18.99 -6.65 6.41
N THR A 187 18.82 -7.98 6.47
CA THR A 187 18.94 -8.85 5.28
C THR A 187 17.59 -9.20 4.64
N LEU A 188 16.48 -8.69 5.19
CA LEU A 188 15.14 -8.90 4.61
C LEU A 188 14.95 -8.23 3.25
N LEU A 189 15.78 -7.22 2.92
CA LEU A 189 15.86 -6.68 1.57
C LEU A 189 17.31 -6.76 1.13
N HIS A 190 17.55 -7.22 -0.08
CA HIS A 190 18.89 -7.24 -0.64
C HIS A 190 19.35 -5.83 -1.01
N ARG A 191 20.66 -5.59 -0.85
CA ARG A 191 21.28 -4.34 -1.32
C ARG A 191 21.32 -4.36 -2.84
N VAL A 192 20.91 -3.27 -3.46
CA VAL A 192 20.92 -3.13 -4.91
C VAL A 192 22.16 -2.35 -5.34
N THR A 193 22.80 -2.78 -6.43
CA THR A 193 24.05 -2.20 -6.95
C THR A 193 23.99 -2.08 -8.47
N GLY A 194 24.56 -1.02 -9.05
CA GLY A 194 24.61 -0.88 -10.51
C GLY A 194 23.23 -0.66 -11.14
N GLN A 195 22.79 -1.60 -11.99
CA GLN A 195 21.55 -1.47 -12.76
C GLN A 195 20.31 -1.42 -11.88
N GLY A 196 20.23 -2.22 -10.82
CA GLY A 196 19.07 -2.15 -9.94
C GLY A 196 19.03 -0.84 -9.13
N GLN A 197 20.17 -0.19 -8.84
CA GLN A 197 20.16 1.13 -8.20
C GLN A 197 19.55 2.18 -9.13
N LEU A 198 19.85 2.11 -10.43
CA LEU A 198 19.21 2.95 -11.44
C LEU A 198 17.70 2.64 -11.52
N ALA A 199 17.31 1.37 -11.43
CA ALA A 199 15.91 0.97 -11.42
C ALA A 199 15.14 1.59 -10.24
N GLU A 200 15.73 1.59 -9.03
CA GLU A 200 15.12 2.23 -7.85
C GLU A 200 15.02 3.75 -8.00
N ILE A 201 16.07 4.41 -8.53
CA ILE A 201 16.05 5.86 -8.77
C ILE A 201 14.98 6.23 -9.79
N LEU A 202 14.90 5.49 -10.90
CA LEU A 202 13.88 5.71 -11.92
C LEU A 202 12.47 5.49 -11.36
N TYR A 203 12.28 4.47 -10.53
CA TYR A 203 10.99 4.20 -9.89
C TYR A 203 10.57 5.34 -8.97
N ILE A 204 11.51 5.94 -8.22
CA ILE A 204 11.25 7.11 -7.37
C ILE A 204 10.95 8.37 -8.20
N LEU A 205 11.61 8.54 -9.35
CA LEU A 205 11.44 9.70 -10.23
C LEU A 205 10.18 9.62 -11.12
N ARG A 206 9.60 8.43 -11.27
CA ARG A 206 8.39 8.18 -12.07
C ARG A 206 7.28 9.23 -11.89
N PRO A 207 6.76 9.50 -10.69
CA PRO A 207 5.65 10.44 -10.54
C PRO A 207 6.06 11.87 -10.90
N VAL A 208 7.32 12.27 -10.67
CA VAL A 208 7.84 13.58 -11.08
C VAL A 208 7.92 13.68 -12.60
N ALA A 209 8.48 12.67 -13.26
CA ALA A 209 8.57 12.62 -14.72
C ALA A 209 7.18 12.66 -15.37
N TYR A 210 6.22 11.93 -14.80
CA TYR A 210 4.84 11.92 -15.26
C TYR A 210 4.16 13.28 -15.05
N ALA A 211 4.31 13.91 -13.89
CA ALA A 211 3.76 15.25 -13.61
C ALA A 211 4.36 16.32 -14.55
N LEU A 212 5.67 16.27 -14.80
CA LEU A 212 6.36 17.13 -15.75
C LEU A 212 5.85 16.93 -17.18
N ALA A 213 5.68 15.66 -17.60
CA ALA A 213 5.11 15.35 -18.91
C ALA A 213 3.68 15.89 -19.04
N MET A 214 2.87 15.74 -17.99
CA MET A 214 1.50 16.22 -18.00
C MET A 214 1.42 17.76 -18.04
N GLN A 215 2.31 18.47 -17.34
CA GLN A 215 2.40 19.93 -17.44
C GLN A 215 2.82 20.39 -18.85
N ARG A 216 3.80 19.70 -19.46
CA ARG A 216 4.35 20.06 -20.77
C ARG A 216 3.35 19.89 -21.90
N TRP A 217 2.51 18.85 -21.83
CA TRP A 217 1.52 18.51 -22.85
C TRP A 217 0.07 18.81 -22.45
N ASN A 218 -0.16 19.61 -21.41
CA ASN A 218 -1.51 19.94 -20.92
C ASN A 218 -2.45 20.53 -22.00
N GLY A 219 -1.89 21.17 -23.04
CA GLY A 219 -2.66 21.75 -24.15
C GLY A 219 -3.24 20.73 -25.14
N ASN A 220 -2.77 19.47 -25.15
CA ASN A 220 -3.20 18.47 -26.14
C ASN A 220 -3.71 17.20 -25.44
N LYS A 221 -4.98 17.24 -25.03
CA LYS A 221 -5.65 16.19 -24.23
C LYS A 221 -5.63 14.81 -24.89
N ARG A 222 -5.61 14.74 -26.23
CA ARG A 222 -5.58 13.48 -26.99
C ARG A 222 -4.18 12.86 -27.11
N SER A 223 -3.15 13.47 -26.53
CA SER A 223 -1.77 13.00 -26.72
C SER A 223 -1.43 11.82 -25.80
N TRP A 224 -0.92 10.74 -26.39
CA TRP A 224 -0.50 9.53 -25.66
C TRP A 224 0.89 9.67 -25.01
N ARG A 225 1.59 10.78 -25.28
CA ARG A 225 3.00 10.98 -24.88
C ARG A 225 3.20 10.94 -23.35
N PRO A 226 2.41 11.66 -22.52
CA PRO A 226 2.61 11.60 -21.07
C PRO A 226 2.36 10.20 -20.50
N TRP A 227 1.38 9.48 -21.08
CA TRP A 227 1.08 8.11 -20.69
C TRP A 227 2.21 7.15 -21.07
N LEU A 228 2.73 7.23 -22.29
CA LEU A 228 3.86 6.41 -22.74
C LEU A 228 5.14 6.66 -21.93
N ILE A 229 5.41 7.91 -21.54
CA ILE A 229 6.55 8.24 -20.66
C ILE A 229 6.37 7.58 -19.29
N GLY A 230 5.19 7.72 -18.68
CA GLY A 230 4.92 7.14 -17.36
C GLY A 230 4.94 5.62 -17.36
N PHE A 231 4.22 4.99 -18.29
CA PHE A 231 4.18 3.54 -18.46
C PHE A 231 5.54 2.97 -18.88
N GLY A 232 6.22 3.62 -19.81
CA GLY A 232 7.55 3.22 -20.28
C GLY A 232 8.59 3.29 -19.17
N MET A 233 8.52 4.30 -18.30
CA MET A 233 9.38 4.40 -17.12
C MET A 233 9.09 3.26 -16.13
N GLU A 234 7.82 2.97 -15.82
CA GLU A 234 7.43 1.85 -14.95
C GLU A 234 7.91 0.49 -15.49
N TYR A 235 7.71 0.27 -16.79
CA TYR A 235 8.15 -0.94 -17.48
C TYR A 235 9.67 -1.05 -17.49
N GLY A 236 10.38 0.03 -17.79
CA GLY A 236 11.84 0.11 -17.75
C GLY A 236 12.41 -0.19 -16.37
N CYS A 237 11.83 0.38 -15.31
CA CYS A 237 12.22 0.08 -13.92
C CYS A 237 12.05 -1.41 -13.61
N ARG A 238 10.90 -1.99 -13.97
CA ARG A 238 10.60 -3.41 -13.71
C ARG A 238 11.54 -4.33 -14.49
N GLN A 239 11.86 -3.99 -15.73
CA GLN A 239 12.77 -4.79 -16.54
C GLN A 239 14.19 -4.76 -15.99
N LEU A 240 14.69 -3.56 -15.64
CA LEU A 240 16.01 -3.39 -15.00
C LEU A 240 16.09 -4.08 -13.63
N ALA A 241 15.02 -4.02 -12.83
CA ALA A 241 14.96 -4.74 -11.56
C ALA A 241 15.00 -6.26 -11.78
N LYS A 242 14.24 -6.78 -12.75
CA LYS A 242 14.24 -8.22 -13.07
C LYS A 242 15.59 -8.73 -13.58
N THR A 243 16.28 -7.94 -14.41
CA THR A 243 17.63 -8.31 -14.90
C THR A 243 18.62 -8.33 -13.74
N ASP A 244 18.59 -7.32 -12.86
CA ASP A 244 19.42 -7.26 -11.66
C ASP A 244 19.19 -8.46 -10.73
N PHE A 245 17.93 -8.81 -10.44
CA PHE A 245 17.63 -9.99 -9.61
C PHE A 245 18.10 -11.31 -10.23
N ARG A 246 18.05 -11.44 -11.56
CA ARG A 246 18.48 -12.65 -12.25
C ARG A 246 19.99 -12.83 -12.25
N GLU A 247 20.73 -11.72 -12.35
CA GLU A 247 22.19 -11.72 -12.37
C GLU A 247 22.78 -11.87 -10.96
N ARG A 248 22.14 -11.28 -9.96
CA ARG A 248 22.67 -11.18 -8.58
C ARG A 248 22.33 -12.36 -7.68
N LEU A 249 21.16 -12.99 -7.84
CA LEU A 249 20.67 -14.03 -6.93
C LEU A 249 20.90 -15.43 -7.52
N ALA A 250 21.59 -16.31 -6.77
CA ALA A 250 21.65 -17.74 -7.08
C ALA A 250 20.23 -18.33 -6.95
N GLY A 251 19.56 -18.55 -8.09
CA GLY A 251 18.14 -18.94 -8.15
C GLY A 251 17.20 -17.85 -8.70
N GLY A 252 17.72 -16.69 -9.08
CA GLY A 252 16.98 -15.59 -9.69
C GLY A 252 15.76 -15.17 -8.87
N LEU A 253 14.59 -15.13 -9.51
CA LEU A 253 13.33 -14.73 -8.87
C LEU A 253 12.84 -15.70 -7.77
N ARG A 254 13.37 -16.93 -7.68
CA ARG A 254 13.01 -17.86 -6.59
C ARG A 254 13.79 -17.60 -5.30
N GLY A 255 14.90 -16.86 -5.37
CA GLY A 255 15.72 -16.49 -4.22
C GLY A 255 15.32 -15.16 -3.55
N LEU A 256 14.20 -14.56 -3.98
CA LEU A 256 13.66 -13.35 -3.39
C LEU A 256 13.14 -13.64 -1.98
N THR A 257 13.38 -12.71 -1.06
CA THR A 257 12.72 -12.73 0.26
C THR A 257 11.22 -12.49 0.12
N GLY A 258 10.42 -12.91 1.11
CA GLY A 258 8.98 -12.65 1.14
C GLY A 258 8.65 -11.17 0.96
N LEU A 259 9.39 -10.30 1.65
CA LEU A 259 9.21 -8.84 1.60
C LEU A 259 9.50 -8.27 0.20
N GLU A 260 10.57 -8.70 -0.48
CA GLU A 260 10.87 -8.25 -1.85
C GLU A 260 9.82 -8.74 -2.86
N ARG A 261 9.32 -9.96 -2.67
CA ARG A 261 8.26 -10.53 -3.52
C ARG A 261 6.97 -9.74 -3.37
N GLU A 262 6.61 -9.35 -2.16
CA GLU A 262 5.45 -8.49 -1.90
C GLU A 262 5.61 -7.11 -2.56
N GLU A 263 6.78 -6.49 -2.46
CA GLU A 263 7.05 -5.21 -3.13
C GLU A 263 6.99 -5.34 -4.65
N LEU A 264 7.55 -6.41 -5.23
CA LEU A 264 7.44 -6.67 -6.68
C LEU A 264 6.01 -6.95 -7.14
N ARG A 265 5.19 -7.55 -6.27
CA ARG A 265 3.76 -7.76 -6.49
C ARG A 265 3.01 -6.43 -6.45
N LYS A 266 3.25 -5.58 -5.43
CA LYS A 266 2.69 -4.21 -5.33
C LYS A 266 3.03 -3.40 -6.59
N ARG A 267 4.30 -3.39 -7.02
CA ARG A 267 4.75 -2.75 -8.28
C ARG A 267 4.07 -3.36 -9.52
N GLY A 268 3.78 -4.66 -9.50
CA GLY A 268 3.05 -5.34 -10.58
C GLY A 268 1.60 -4.88 -10.68
N TRP A 269 0.90 -4.79 -9.55
CA TRP A 269 -0.46 -4.25 -9.47
C TRP A 269 -0.50 -2.77 -9.87
N ALA A 270 0.48 -1.97 -9.41
CA ALA A 270 0.61 -0.57 -9.81
C ALA A 270 0.80 -0.40 -11.33
N MET A 271 1.51 -1.32 -11.99
CA MET A 271 1.62 -1.35 -13.46
C MET A 271 0.26 -1.61 -14.12
N GLY A 272 -0.54 -2.54 -13.57
CA GLY A 272 -1.91 -2.77 -14.03
C GLY A 272 -2.79 -1.52 -13.91
N TRP A 273 -2.58 -0.73 -12.88
CA TRP A 273 -3.33 0.51 -12.66
C TRP A 273 -3.07 1.60 -13.72
N TRP A 274 -1.96 1.52 -14.47
CA TRP A 274 -1.73 2.41 -15.63
C TRP A 274 -2.72 2.19 -16.76
N PHE A 275 -3.35 1.02 -16.86
CA PHE A 275 -4.40 0.79 -17.85
C PHE A 275 -5.65 1.63 -17.55
N MET A 276 -5.93 1.87 -16.27
CA MET A 276 -7.05 2.69 -15.82
C MET A 276 -6.70 4.19 -15.75
N ARG A 277 -5.56 4.62 -16.32
CA ARG A 277 -5.06 6.00 -16.23
C ARG A 277 -4.79 6.63 -17.59
N GLY A 278 -5.11 7.92 -17.71
CA GLY A 278 -4.62 8.81 -18.77
C GLY A 278 -5.17 8.45 -20.16
N ALA A 279 -4.35 8.62 -21.20
CA ALA A 279 -4.79 8.46 -22.59
C ALA A 279 -5.31 7.05 -22.92
N LEU A 280 -4.79 5.99 -22.29
CA LEU A 280 -5.32 4.65 -22.51
C LEU A 280 -6.71 4.49 -21.88
N TYR A 281 -6.95 5.15 -20.75
CA TYR A 281 -8.26 5.15 -20.13
C TYR A 281 -9.30 5.81 -21.02
N GLU A 282 -9.06 7.06 -21.42
CA GLU A 282 -9.99 7.86 -22.22
C GLU A 282 -10.30 7.22 -23.59
N ASN A 283 -9.30 6.61 -24.23
CA ASN A 283 -9.45 6.11 -25.61
C ASN A 283 -9.88 4.64 -25.70
N LEU A 284 -9.49 3.79 -24.74
CA LEU A 284 -9.68 2.34 -24.85
C LEU A 284 -10.57 1.78 -23.74
N THR A 285 -10.24 2.03 -22.47
CA THR A 285 -10.99 1.38 -21.39
C THR A 285 -12.30 2.08 -21.09
N GLN A 286 -12.41 3.40 -21.22
CA GLN A 286 -13.65 4.14 -20.99
C GLN A 286 -14.79 3.72 -21.94
N PRO A 287 -14.61 3.68 -23.29
CA PRO A 287 -15.67 3.19 -24.17
C PRO A 287 -15.98 1.71 -23.93
N TRP A 288 -14.95 0.89 -23.69
CA TRP A 288 -15.13 -0.54 -23.37
C TRP A 288 -15.92 -0.76 -22.07
N LEU A 289 -15.63 0.03 -21.04
CA LEU A 289 -16.32 -0.02 -19.75
C LEU A 289 -17.77 0.43 -19.88
N LYS A 290 -18.02 1.52 -20.63
CA LYS A 290 -19.39 1.95 -20.95
C LYS A 290 -20.18 0.89 -21.71
N ASP A 291 -19.55 0.22 -22.67
CA ASP A 291 -20.17 -0.89 -23.39
C ASP A 291 -20.44 -2.10 -22.48
N LEU A 292 -19.53 -2.40 -21.55
CA LEU A 292 -19.67 -3.47 -20.57
C LEU A 292 -20.79 -3.15 -19.57
N THR A 293 -20.80 -1.95 -18.98
CA THR A 293 -21.84 -1.46 -18.06
C THR A 293 -23.20 -1.44 -18.75
N ARG A 294 -23.26 -1.00 -20.01
CA ARG A 294 -24.50 -1.03 -20.82
C ARG A 294 -25.02 -2.45 -21.05
N LYS A 295 -24.13 -3.43 -21.25
CA LYS A 295 -24.50 -4.85 -21.38
C LYS A 295 -24.90 -5.51 -20.05
N MET A 296 -24.37 -4.99 -18.94
CA MET A 296 -24.65 -5.48 -17.58
C MET A 296 -25.93 -4.88 -17.00
N ARG A 297 -26.36 -3.72 -17.50
CA ARG A 297 -27.61 -3.07 -17.14
C ARG A 297 -28.81 -3.97 -17.44
N GLY A 298 -29.64 -4.22 -16.43
CA GLY A 298 -30.85 -5.07 -16.54
C GLY A 298 -30.72 -6.49 -15.99
N LYS A 299 -29.61 -6.86 -15.35
CA LYS A 299 -29.52 -8.09 -14.52
C LYS A 299 -29.30 -7.72 -13.06
N PRO A 300 -30.09 -8.23 -12.09
CA PRO A 300 -30.16 -7.68 -10.73
C PRO A 300 -28.82 -7.64 -9.98
N LEU A 301 -27.93 -8.61 -10.21
CA LEU A 301 -26.60 -8.64 -9.57
C LEU A 301 -25.54 -7.82 -10.34
N LEU A 302 -25.65 -7.73 -11.67
CA LEU A 302 -24.68 -6.98 -12.49
C LEU A 302 -24.99 -5.49 -12.54
N ASP A 303 -26.24 -5.11 -12.28
CA ASP A 303 -26.68 -3.71 -12.21
C ASP A 303 -26.06 -2.99 -11.00
N LEU A 304 -25.88 -3.68 -9.87
CA LEU A 304 -25.16 -3.17 -8.70
C LEU A 304 -23.67 -2.92 -8.99
N VAL A 305 -23.04 -3.82 -9.75
CA VAL A 305 -21.64 -3.63 -10.18
C VAL A 305 -21.56 -2.48 -11.18
N GLY A 306 -22.54 -2.37 -12.08
CA GLY A 306 -22.64 -1.28 -13.05
C GLY A 306 -22.78 0.10 -12.40
N SER A 307 -23.63 0.23 -11.37
CA SER A 307 -23.82 1.48 -10.65
C SER A 307 -22.57 1.89 -9.86
N VAL A 308 -21.91 0.95 -9.18
CA VAL A 308 -20.64 1.21 -8.50
C VAL A 308 -19.60 1.68 -9.51
N VAL A 309 -19.45 1.01 -10.66
CA VAL A 309 -18.49 1.40 -11.68
C VAL A 309 -18.74 2.81 -12.22
N GLU A 310 -20.00 3.21 -12.40
CA GLU A 310 -20.39 4.55 -12.85
C GLU A 310 -20.04 5.63 -11.82
N ASP A 311 -20.25 5.36 -10.52
CA ASP A 311 -19.84 6.25 -9.43
C ASP A 311 -18.31 6.42 -9.35
N TYR A 312 -17.56 5.35 -9.64
CA TYR A 312 -16.09 5.39 -9.70
C TYR A 312 -15.54 6.08 -10.95
N GLU A 313 -16.24 6.03 -12.09
CA GLU A 313 -15.87 6.77 -13.31
C GLU A 313 -15.79 8.29 -13.02
N TYR A 314 -16.77 8.84 -12.30
CA TYR A 314 -16.76 10.26 -11.91
C TYR A 314 -15.53 10.64 -11.07
N LEU A 315 -15.06 9.74 -10.21
CA LEU A 315 -13.89 9.96 -9.37
C LEU A 315 -12.59 9.91 -10.17
N TRP A 316 -12.45 8.95 -11.11
CA TRP A 316 -11.28 8.82 -11.97
C TRP A 316 -11.10 10.00 -12.92
N ASP A 317 -12.20 10.59 -13.40
CA ASP A 317 -12.15 11.71 -14.35
C ASP A 317 -11.83 13.06 -13.65
N ASN A 318 -12.22 13.21 -12.39
CA ASN A 318 -12.07 14.48 -11.66
C ASN A 318 -10.81 14.61 -10.79
N TYR A 319 -10.21 13.50 -10.38
CA TYR A 319 -9.07 13.50 -9.45
C TYR A 319 -7.84 12.83 -10.05
N TYR A 320 -6.79 13.62 -10.27
CA TYR A 320 -5.54 13.14 -10.83
C TYR A 320 -4.72 12.30 -9.81
N PHE A 321 -4.84 12.61 -8.51
CA PHE A 321 -3.99 12.02 -7.47
C PHE A 321 -4.56 10.79 -6.77
N SER A 322 -5.90 10.63 -6.70
CA SER A 322 -6.50 9.40 -6.17
C SER A 322 -5.97 8.17 -6.91
N THR A 323 -5.64 8.34 -8.19
CA THR A 323 -5.09 7.29 -9.03
C THR A 323 -3.57 7.19 -8.89
N ALA A 324 -2.83 8.27 -8.61
CA ALA A 324 -1.36 8.38 -8.72
C ALA A 324 -0.55 7.71 -7.59
N THR A 325 -1.11 7.61 -6.39
CA THR A 325 -0.39 7.21 -5.16
C THR A 325 -0.88 5.94 -4.48
N LEU A 326 -1.83 5.21 -5.08
CA LEU A 326 -2.24 3.87 -4.65
C LEU A 326 -1.30 2.80 -5.22
#